data_AF-A0A3M6JVX6-F1
#
_entry.id   AF-A0A3M6JVX6-F1
#
_cell.length_a   1.000
_cell.length_b   1.000
_cell.length_c   1.000
_cell.angle_alpha   90.00
_cell.angle_beta   90.00
_cell.angle_gamma   90.00
#
_symmetry.space_group_name_H-M   'P 1'
#
loop_
_entity.id
_entity.type
_entity.pdbx_description
1 polymer ?
#
loop_
_entity_poly.entity_id
_entity_poly.type
_entity_poly.pdbx_seq_one_letter_code
_entity_poly.pdbx_strand_id
1 'polypeptide(L)'
;EKTMLSGGQFYLIDEKDRKHEAVFGEFSAKDLWLVGLDPNKPIEVTTQFDIEFNEDENYSIVIRPQKDQSTVDTASICITNC
;
A
#
# COMPACT_ATOMS: atom_id res chain seq x y z
N GLU A 1 15.35 -13.03 -7.68
CA GLU A 1 15.88 -11.84 -6.99
C GLU A 1 14.99 -11.56 -5.79
N LYS A 2 15.53 -10.99 -4.70
CA LYS A 2 14.73 -10.68 -3.51
C LYS A 2 13.91 -9.43 -3.82
N THR A 3 12.60 -9.57 -3.91
CA THR A 3 11.69 -8.44 -4.20
C THR A 3 11.58 -7.58 -2.95
N MET A 4 11.93 -6.30 -3.05
CA MET A 4 11.75 -5.37 -1.95
C MET A 4 10.33 -4.83 -1.92
N LEU A 5 9.78 -4.68 -0.70
CA LEU A 5 8.48 -4.12 -0.43
C LEU A 5 8.63 -2.95 0.54
N SER A 6 8.09 -1.78 0.20
CA SER A 6 7.99 -0.63 1.10
C SER A 6 6.63 0.05 1.02
N GLY A 7 6.32 0.90 2.00
CA GLY A 7 5.07 1.69 2.00
C GLY A 7 4.90 2.56 0.75
N GLY A 8 5.99 3.01 0.12
CA GLY A 8 5.95 3.83 -1.10
C GLY A 8 5.38 3.13 -2.34
N GLN A 9 5.07 1.83 -2.26
CA GLN A 9 4.36 1.10 -3.31
C GLN A 9 2.83 1.12 -3.14
N PHE A 10 2.34 1.55 -1.98
CA PHE A 10 0.93 1.56 -1.63
C PHE A 10 0.38 2.98 -1.76
N TYR A 11 -0.73 3.10 -2.47
CA TYR A 11 -1.46 4.34 -2.64
C TYR A 11 -2.91 4.13 -2.25
N LEU A 12 -3.46 5.06 -1.48
CA LEU A 12 -4.90 5.16 -1.30
C LEU A 12 -5.43 6.13 -2.36
N ILE A 13 -6.42 5.70 -3.13
CA ILE A 13 -7.08 6.52 -4.16
C ILE A 13 -8.49 6.82 -3.69
N ASP A 14 -8.84 8.09 -3.61
CA ASP A 14 -10.19 8.55 -3.28
C ASP A 14 -11.08 8.69 -4.53
N GLU A 15 -12.36 9.00 -4.34
CA GLU A 15 -13.35 9.14 -5.41
C GLU A 15 -13.04 10.26 -6.42
N LYS A 16 -12.14 11.18 -6.07
CA LYS A 16 -11.68 12.27 -6.96
C LYS A 16 -10.40 11.90 -7.69
N ASP A 17 -10.02 10.62 -7.68
CA ASP A 17 -8.77 10.07 -8.21
C ASP A 17 -7.51 10.69 -7.58
N ARG A 18 -7.61 11.31 -6.40
CA ARG A 18 -6.42 11.83 -5.71
C ARG A 18 -5.65 10.68 -5.10
N LYS A 19 -4.32 10.75 -5.23
CA LYS A 19 -3.40 9.75 -4.72
C LYS A 19 -2.85 10.20 -3.37
N HIS A 20 -3.00 9.36 -2.37
CA HIS A 20 -2.44 9.55 -1.05
C HIS A 20 -1.34 8.53 -0.83
N GLU A 21 -0.16 9.00 -0.45
CA GLU A 21 1.00 8.15 -0.18
C GLU A 21 0.93 7.59 1.24
N ALA A 22 1.46 6.39 1.42
CA ALA A 22 1.55 5.81 2.75
C ALA A 22 2.58 6.54 3.63
N VAL A 23 2.26 6.67 4.91
CA VAL A 23 3.12 7.28 5.93
C VAL A 23 3.71 6.20 6.83
N PHE A 24 4.98 6.37 7.19
CA PHE A 24 5.69 5.53 8.16
C PHE A 24 5.86 6.29 9.46
N GLY A 25 5.53 5.68 10.59
CA GLY A 25 5.54 6.37 11.89
C GLY A 25 5.63 5.46 13.11
N GLU A 26 6.01 4.19 12.94
CA GLU A 26 6.12 3.19 14.01
C GLU A 26 4.79 2.96 14.74
N PHE A 27 3.68 3.10 14.02
CA PHE A 27 2.34 2.98 14.59
C PHE A 27 1.97 1.55 15.03
N SER A 28 2.72 0.55 14.56
CA SER A 28 2.57 -0.84 14.96
C SER A 28 3.94 -1.54 14.93
N ALA A 29 4.04 -2.68 15.62
CA ALA A 29 5.23 -3.52 15.58
C ALA A 29 5.53 -4.12 14.19
N LYS A 30 4.59 -4.00 13.24
CA LYS A 30 4.69 -4.50 11.87
C LYS A 30 4.62 -3.37 10.83
N ASP A 31 4.90 -2.13 11.24
CA ASP A 31 4.84 -0.98 10.34
C ASP A 31 5.84 -1.14 9.19
N LEU A 32 5.36 -0.95 7.96
CA LEU A 32 6.08 -1.28 6.75
C LEU A 32 7.07 -0.18 6.40
N TRP A 33 8.32 -0.36 6.83
CA TRP A 33 9.44 0.46 6.36
C TRP A 33 10.01 -0.08 5.04
N LEU A 34 10.78 -1.16 5.12
CA LEU A 34 11.36 -1.86 3.98
C LEU A 34 11.57 -3.34 4.35
N VAL A 35 10.88 -4.23 3.65
CA VAL A 35 10.94 -5.67 3.88
C VAL A 35 11.28 -6.35 2.56
N GLY A 36 12.06 -7.43 2.59
CA GLY A 36 12.27 -8.24 1.39
C GLY A 36 11.42 -9.49 1.40
N LEU A 37 10.80 -9.78 0.26
CA LEU A 37 9.89 -10.89 0.05
C LEU A 37 10.65 -12.11 -0.47
N ASP A 38 10.40 -13.25 0.18
CA ASP A 38 10.85 -14.54 -0.29
C ASP A 38 9.75 -15.21 -1.14
N PRO A 39 10.11 -15.93 -2.23
CA PRO A 39 9.14 -16.69 -3.01
C PRO A 39 8.33 -17.66 -2.15
N ASN A 40 7.01 -17.66 -2.33
CA ASN A 40 6.05 -18.54 -1.63
C ASN A 40 6.05 -18.43 -0.09
N LYS A 41 6.58 -17.33 0.47
CA LYS A 41 6.47 -17.05 1.91
C LYS A 41 5.63 -15.79 2.12
N PRO A 42 4.34 -15.92 2.50
CA PRO A 42 3.52 -14.76 2.80
C PRO A 42 4.04 -14.03 4.02
N ILE A 43 3.88 -12.71 4.03
CA ILE A 43 4.16 -11.85 5.18
C ILE A 43 2.90 -11.06 5.54
N GLU A 44 2.85 -10.56 6.76
CA GLU A 44 1.83 -9.63 7.23
C GLU A 44 2.53 -8.36 7.72
N VAL A 45 2.13 -7.22 7.17
CA VAL A 45 2.68 -5.89 7.48
C VAL A 45 1.54 -4.88 7.52
N THR A 46 1.76 -3.76 8.20
CA THR A 46 0.79 -2.66 8.24
C THR A 46 1.39 -1.43 7.58
N THR A 47 0.55 -0.61 6.98
CA THR A 47 0.92 0.73 6.51
C THR A 47 -0.26 1.69 6.77
N GLN A 48 -0.04 2.99 6.76
CA GLN A 48 -1.05 3.98 7.12
C GLN A 48 -1.12 5.10 6.10
N PHE A 49 -2.27 5.75 6.04
CA PHE A 49 -2.51 6.94 5.21
C PHE A 49 -3.07 8.03 6.11
N ASP A 50 -2.46 9.21 6.08
CA ASP A 50 -2.94 10.37 6.82
C ASP A 50 -3.85 11.20 5.92
N ILE A 51 -5.16 10.97 6.03
CA ILE A 51 -6.20 11.63 5.23
C ILE A 51 -7.35 12.10 6.12
N GLU A 52 -8.06 13.12 5.65
CA GLU A 52 -9.30 13.56 6.30
C GLU A 52 -10.35 12.44 6.24
N PHE A 53 -10.93 12.09 7.39
CA PHE A 53 -11.97 11.08 7.46
C PHE A 53 -13.25 11.59 6.80
N ASN A 54 -13.77 10.82 5.85
CA ASN A 54 -15.06 11.05 5.22
C ASN A 54 -15.82 9.72 5.13
N GLU A 55 -16.99 9.66 5.75
CA GLU A 55 -17.83 8.45 5.87
C GLU A 55 -18.59 8.10 4.58
N ASP A 56 -18.74 9.06 3.66
CA ASP A 56 -19.39 8.87 2.36
C ASP A 56 -18.41 8.52 1.22
N GLU A 57 -17.09 8.61 1.48
CA GLU A 57 -16.07 8.36 0.45
C GLU A 57 -15.72 6.88 0.34
N ASN A 58 -15.69 6.37 -0.89
CA ASN A 58 -15.08 5.09 -1.21
C ASN A 58 -13.59 5.26 -1.51
N TYR A 59 -12.79 4.32 -1.01
CA TYR A 59 -11.36 4.30 -1.26
C TYR A 59 -10.94 3.02 -1.99
N SER A 60 -9.86 3.10 -2.75
CA SER A 60 -9.16 1.92 -3.24
C SER A 60 -7.69 1.96 -2.86
N ILE A 61 -7.13 0.81 -2.50
CA ILE A 61 -5.69 0.64 -2.35
C ILE A 61 -5.14 0.17 -3.69
N VAL A 62 -4.17 0.90 -4.20
CA VAL A 62 -3.40 0.55 -5.38
C VAL A 62 -1.98 0.19 -4.95
N ILE A 63 -1.52 -0.98 -5.37
CA ILE A 63 -0.15 -1.44 -5.14
C ILE A 63 0.58 -1.41 -6.47
N ARG A 64 1.64 -0.62 -6.55
CA ARG A 64 2.46 -0.47 -7.76
C ARG A 64 3.87 -1.02 -7.56
N PRO A 65 4.45 -1.65 -8.59
CA PRO A 65 5.83 -2.08 -8.54
C PRO A 65 6.78 -0.87 -8.50
N GLN A 66 7.94 -1.06 -7.88
CA GLN A 66 9.03 -0.08 -7.95
C GLN A 66 9.69 -0.11 -9.33
N LYS A 67 10.39 0.97 -9.70
CA LYS A 67 11.00 1.11 -11.04
C LYS A 67 12.05 0.04 -11.36
N ASP A 68 12.68 -0.52 -10.32
CA ASP A 68 13.68 -1.58 -10.38
C ASP A 68 13.06 -2.98 -10.48
N GLN A 69 11.75 -3.12 -10.31
CA GLN A 69 11.04 -4.38 -10.47
C GLN A 69 10.65 -4.60 -11.94
N SER A 70 10.79 -5.84 -12.42
CA SER A 70 10.57 -6.19 -13.84
C SER A 70 9.10 -6.29 -14.25
N THR A 71 8.18 -6.35 -13.28
CA THR A 71 6.73 -6.39 -13.55
C THR A 71 6.14 -4.98 -13.65
N VAL A 72 5.08 -4.86 -14.45
CA VAL A 72 4.23 -3.67 -14.52
C VAL A 72 2.84 -3.90 -13.91
N ASP A 73 2.63 -5.09 -13.34
CA ASP A 73 1.35 -5.50 -12.77
C ASP A 73 0.97 -4.58 -11.61
N THR A 74 -0.23 -4.04 -11.67
CA THR A 74 -0.77 -3.16 -10.63
C THR A 74 -1.96 -3.87 -9.99
N ALA A 75 -1.93 -4.03 -8.68
CA ALA A 75 -3.08 -4.52 -7.94
C ALA A 75 -3.94 -3.33 -7.52
N SER A 76 -5.26 -3.46 -7.65
CA SER A 76 -6.24 -2.50 -7.13
C SER A 76 -7.24 -3.27 -6.27
N ILE A 77 -7.38 -2.82 -5.02
CA ILE A 77 -8.24 -3.41 -4.01
C ILE A 77 -9.26 -2.33 -3.64
N CYS A 78 -10.53 -2.54 -3.94
CA CYS A 78 -11.58 -1.63 -3.49
C CYS A 78 -11.85 -1.88 -2.00
N ILE A 79 -11.72 -0.83 -1.19
CA ILE A 79 -12.13 -0.84 0.22
C ILE A 79 -13.54 -0.27 0.23
N THR A 80 -14.52 -1.14 0.06
CA THR A 80 -15.91 -0.78 0.29
C THR A 80 -16.21 -0.96 1.77
N ASN A 81 -17.05 -0.09 2.34
CA ASN A 81 -17.92 -0.51 3.44
C ASN A 81 -18.69 -1.76 2.96
N CYS A 82 -18.28 -2.94 3.42
CA CYS A 82 -19.07 -4.17 3.35
C CYS A 82 -20.19 -4.14 4.40
#